data_AF-A0A0R1U1W7-F1
#
_entry.id   AF-A0A0R1U1W7-F1
#
_cell.length_a   1.000
_cell.length_b   1.000
_cell.length_c   1.000
_cell.angle_alpha   90.00
_cell.angle_beta   90.00
_cell.angle_gamma   90.00
#
_symmetry.space_group_name_H-M   'P 1'
#
loop_
_entity.id
_entity.type
_entity.pdbx_description
1 polymer ?
#
loop_
_entity_poly.entity_id
_entity_poly.type
_entity_poly.pdbx_seq_one_letter_code
_entity_poly.pdbx_strand_id
1 'polypeptide(L)'
;MWLLILLILLLRPFLKGTFEYEKITRKEMVILPVYSLIMMLVSIEKDMSWQNILLTFLLLFLGIFIGWLQARGVSIKDNGETDQYGRPVIKIKRNWPYLIGWIVIFAINISLRKY
;
A
#
# COMPACT_ATOMS: atom_id res chain seq x y z
N MET A 1 7.68 14.44 -19.05
CA MET A 1 6.69 15.44 -18.59
C MET A 1 5.43 14.82 -17.98
N TRP A 2 4.72 13.90 -18.65
CA TRP A 2 3.47 13.31 -18.12
C TRP A 2 3.63 12.52 -16.80
N LEU A 3 4.76 11.83 -16.60
CA LEU A 3 5.06 11.11 -15.35
C LEU A 3 5.13 12.03 -14.12
N LEU A 4 5.64 13.25 -14.28
CA LEU A 4 5.70 14.23 -13.18
C LEU A 4 4.31 14.72 -12.79
N ILE A 5 3.42 14.88 -13.79
CA ILE A 5 2.02 15.27 -13.57
C ILE A 5 1.28 14.17 -12.82
N LEU A 6 1.45 12.91 -13.20
CA LEU A 6 0.87 11.77 -12.48
C LEU A 6 1.41 11.66 -11.05
N LEU A 7 2.70 11.91 -10.85
CA LEU A 7 3.32 11.91 -9.52
C LEU A 7 2.69 12.99 -8.62
N ILE A 8 2.49 14.20 -9.14
CA ILE A 8 1.83 15.30 -8.42
C ILE A 8 0.36 14.98 -8.11
N LEU A 9 -0.36 14.36 -9.04
CA LEU A 9 -1.74 13.94 -8.82
C LEU A 9 -1.86 12.84 -7.75
N LEU A 10 -0.90 11.91 -7.71
CA LEU A 10 -0.83 10.87 -6.69
C LEU A 10 -0.41 11.40 -5.32
N LEU A 11 0.37 12.48 -5.25
CA LEU A 11 0.76 13.09 -3.97
C LEU A 11 -0.43 13.68 -3.19
N ARG A 12 -1.45 14.21 -3.86
CA ARG A 12 -2.63 14.79 -3.18
C ARG A 12 -3.37 13.80 -2.27
N PRO A 13 -3.86 12.64 -2.74
CA PRO A 13 -4.53 11.67 -1.88
C PRO A 13 -3.60 11.10 -0.81
N PHE A 14 -2.30 11.04 -1.06
CA PHE A 14 -1.32 10.55 -0.11
C PHE A 14 -1.09 11.51 1.06
N LEU A 15 -0.92 12.79 0.77
CA LEU A 15 -0.79 13.83 1.79
C LEU A 15 -2.06 13.88 2.65
N LYS A 16 -3.23 13.80 2.01
CA LYS A 16 -4.52 13.78 2.70
C LYS A 16 -4.64 12.58 3.66
N GLY A 17 -4.40 11.35 3.18
CA GLY A 17 -4.42 10.15 4.02
C GLY A 17 -3.32 10.05 5.08
N THR A 18 -2.26 10.87 4.97
CA THR A 18 -1.17 10.96 5.96
C THR A 18 -1.56 11.86 7.14
N PHE A 19 -2.16 13.02 6.86
CA PHE A 19 -2.40 14.05 7.88
C PHE A 19 -3.84 14.09 8.40
N GLU A 20 -4.81 13.61 7.62
CA GLU A 20 -6.23 13.60 7.96
C GLU A 20 -6.71 12.20 8.39
N TYR A 21 -7.80 12.18 9.15
CA TYR A 21 -8.49 10.95 9.53
C TYR A 21 -9.44 10.53 8.42
N GLU A 22 -9.07 9.51 7.66
CA GLU A 22 -9.88 8.99 6.57
C GLU A 22 -10.60 7.70 6.97
N LYS A 23 -11.86 7.56 6.53
CA LYS A 23 -12.63 6.32 6.68
C LYS A 23 -11.99 5.28 5.78
N ILE A 24 -11.53 4.16 6.34
CA ILE A 24 -11.04 3.07 5.50
C ILE A 24 -12.22 2.30 4.93
N THR A 25 -12.15 2.01 3.64
CA THR A 25 -13.08 1.09 2.99
C THR A 25 -12.60 -0.36 3.09
N ARG A 26 -13.53 -1.31 3.17
CA ARG A 26 -13.17 -2.76 3.14
C ARG A 26 -12.44 -3.15 1.85
N LYS A 27 -12.64 -2.39 0.78
CA LYS A 27 -11.91 -2.57 -0.49
C LYS A 27 -10.41 -2.42 -0.26
N GLU A 28 -10.00 -1.40 0.47
CA GLU A 28 -8.59 -1.14 0.78
C GLU A 28 -8.01 -2.16 1.77
N MET A 29 -8.77 -2.58 2.78
CA MET A 29 -8.26 -3.50 3.82
C MET A 29 -8.19 -4.96 3.37
N VAL A 30 -9.12 -5.40 2.53
CA VAL A 30 -9.30 -6.84 2.23
C VAL A 30 -9.15 -7.10 0.74
N ILE A 31 -9.89 -6.38 -0.10
CA ILE A 31 -9.92 -6.69 -1.54
C ILE A 31 -8.57 -6.40 -2.18
N LEU A 32 -7.94 -5.26 -1.89
CA LEU A 32 -6.63 -4.92 -2.47
C LEU A 32 -5.55 -5.95 -2.09
N PRO A 33 -5.31 -6.28 -0.80
CA PRO A 33 -4.30 -7.28 -0.46
C PRO A 33 -4.55 -8.65 -1.07
N VAL A 34 -5.81 -9.12 -1.05
CA VAL A 34 -6.19 -10.42 -1.62
C VAL A 34 -5.97 -10.44 -3.12
N TYR A 35 -6.43 -9.39 -3.83
CA TYR A 35 -6.23 -9.26 -5.27
C TYR A 35 -4.73 -9.24 -5.63
N SER A 36 -3.93 -8.46 -4.91
CA SER A 36 -2.48 -8.40 -5.14
C SER A 36 -1.79 -9.74 -4.91
N LEU A 37 -2.22 -10.50 -3.89
CA LEU A 37 -1.68 -11.83 -3.61
C LEU A 37 -2.02 -12.83 -4.73
N ILE A 38 -3.27 -12.81 -5.22
CA ILE A 38 -3.69 -13.64 -6.36
C ILE A 38 -2.86 -13.28 -7.61
N MET A 39 -2.73 -11.99 -7.92
CA MET A 39 -1.95 -11.53 -9.06
C MET A 39 -0.49 -11.97 -8.98
N MET A 40 0.12 -11.89 -7.79
CA MET A 40 1.48 -12.39 -7.58
C MET A 40 1.60 -13.89 -7.90
N LEU A 41 0.68 -14.72 -7.40
CA LEU A 41 0.68 -16.16 -7.66
C LEU A 41 0.55 -16.48 -9.15
N VAL A 42 -0.39 -15.83 -9.84
CA VAL A 42 -0.60 -15.98 -11.29
C VAL A 42 0.63 -15.52 -12.09
N SER A 43 1.33 -14.48 -11.64
CA SER A 43 2.55 -13.99 -12.29
C SER A 43 3.73 -14.95 -12.12
N ILE A 44 3.89 -15.58 -10.94
CA ILE A 44 4.97 -16.55 -10.70
C ILE A 44 4.79 -17.79 -11.60
N GLU A 45 3.56 -18.27 -11.75
CA GLU A 45 3.26 -19.46 -12.59
C GLU A 45 3.68 -19.28 -14.05
N LYS A 46 3.64 -18.04 -14.56
CA LYS A 46 3.98 -17.74 -15.96
C LYS A 46 5.48 -17.65 -16.24
N ASP A 47 6.32 -17.37 -15.24
CA ASP A 47 7.75 -17.12 -15.42
C ASP A 47 8.59 -17.74 -14.29
N MET A 48 8.56 -19.08 -14.25
CA MET A 48 9.15 -19.94 -13.22
C MET A 48 10.68 -20.11 -13.35
N SER A 49 11.43 -19.01 -13.34
CA SER A 49 12.88 -19.04 -13.14
C SER A 49 13.23 -19.06 -11.64
N TRP A 50 14.26 -19.81 -11.24
CA TRP A 50 14.77 -19.82 -9.87
C TRP A 50 15.14 -18.41 -9.38
N GLN A 51 15.69 -17.57 -10.26
CA GLN A 51 16.02 -16.19 -9.98
C GLN A 51 14.77 -15.35 -9.68
N ASN A 52 13.69 -15.55 -10.45
CA ASN A 52 12.42 -14.84 -10.27
C ASN A 52 11.72 -15.25 -8.98
N ILE A 53 11.79 -16.53 -8.61
CA ILE A 53 11.22 -17.03 -7.35
C ILE A 53 11.97 -16.41 -6.17
N LEU A 54 13.31 -16.43 -6.19
CA LEU A 54 14.13 -15.83 -5.13
C LEU A 54 13.87 -14.32 -5.01
N LEU A 55 13.83 -13.60 -6.13
CA LEU A 55 13.54 -12.18 -6.18
C LEU A 55 12.13 -11.87 -5.66
N THR A 56 11.15 -12.71 -5.98
CA THR A 56 9.78 -12.58 -5.48
C THR A 56 9.72 -12.74 -3.96
N PHE A 57 10.41 -13.74 -3.40
CA PHE A 57 10.49 -13.90 -1.94
C PHE A 57 11.14 -12.72 -1.25
N LEU A 58 12.23 -12.17 -1.82
CA LEU A 58 12.89 -10.97 -1.30
C LEU A 58 11.97 -9.76 -1.34
N LEU A 59 11.27 -9.52 -2.45
CA LEU A 59 10.32 -8.42 -2.59
C LEU A 59 9.12 -8.57 -1.65
N LEU A 60 8.64 -9.80 -1.44
CA LEU A 60 7.54 -10.08 -0.51
C LEU A 60 7.96 -9.76 0.93
N PHE A 61 9.15 -10.21 1.36
CA PHE A 61 9.67 -9.89 2.68
C PHE A 61 9.85 -8.38 2.87
N LEU A 62 10.43 -7.72 1.87
CA LEU A 62 10.67 -6.28 1.90
C LEU A 62 9.35 -5.48 1.89
N GLY A 63 8.35 -5.93 1.14
CA GLY A 63 7.00 -5.37 1.13
C GLY A 63 6.30 -5.50 2.49
N ILE A 64 6.38 -6.67 3.14
CA ILE A 64 5.85 -6.88 4.49
C ILE A 64 6.54 -5.95 5.48
N PHE A 65 7.88 -5.86 5.42
CA PHE A 65 8.65 -4.99 6.30
C PHE A 65 8.27 -3.51 6.14
N ILE A 66 8.18 -3.03 4.90
CA ILE A 66 7.72 -1.66 4.61
C ILE A 66 6.30 -1.46 5.13
N GLY A 67 5.38 -2.39 4.84
CA GLY A 67 3.99 -2.31 5.29
C GLY A 67 3.89 -2.24 6.83
N TRP A 68 4.71 -3.00 7.53
CA TRP A 68 4.80 -2.95 8.99
C TRP A 68 5.35 -1.61 9.50
N LEU A 69 6.38 -1.06 8.86
CA LEU A 69 6.89 0.28 9.17
C LEU A 69 5.82 1.36 8.93
N GLN A 70 5.05 1.26 7.84
CA GLN A 70 3.94 2.16 7.56
C GLN A 70 2.83 2.06 8.63
N ALA A 71 2.52 0.84 9.08
CA ALA A 71 1.48 0.58 10.07
C ALA A 71 1.82 1.11 11.48
N ARG A 72 3.10 1.17 11.85
CA ARG A 72 3.56 1.65 13.18
C ARG A 72 3.18 3.11 13.46
N GLY A 73 3.00 3.91 12.42
CA GLY A 73 2.60 5.31 12.56
C GLY A 73 1.09 5.50 12.69
N VAL A 74 0.25 4.48 12.51
CA VAL A 74 -1.19 4.70 12.31
C VAL A 74 -1.88 5.08 13.61
N SER A 75 -2.54 6.24 13.63
CA SER A 75 -3.47 6.61 14.70
C SER A 75 -4.88 6.20 14.32
N ILE A 76 -5.55 5.43 15.19
CA ILE A 76 -6.91 4.95 14.98
C ILE A 76 -7.85 5.77 15.87
N LYS A 77 -8.91 6.32 15.27
CA LYS A 77 -10.04 6.89 16.00
C LYS A 77 -11.29 6.08 15.70
N ASP A 78 -11.88 5.54 16.76
CA ASP A 78 -13.23 4.99 16.73
C ASP A 78 -14.14 5.97 17.46
N ASN A 79 -15.06 6.60 16.73
CA ASN A 79 -16.00 7.57 17.28
C ASN A 79 -17.30 6.91 17.74
N GLY A 80 -17.45 5.57 17.67
CA GLY A 80 -18.71 4.87 17.92
C GLY A 80 -19.78 5.14 16.85
N GLU A 81 -19.42 5.81 15.75
CA GLU A 81 -20.28 6.05 14.60
C GLU A 81 -20.48 4.73 13.83
N THR A 82 -21.73 4.39 13.52
CA THR A 82 -22.06 3.21 12.70
C THR A 82 -22.48 3.61 11.28
N ASP A 83 -22.05 2.84 10.29
CA ASP A 83 -22.48 2.95 8.89
C ASP A 83 -23.96 2.56 8.74
N GLN A 84 -24.56 2.82 7.56
CA GLN A 84 -25.93 2.47 7.18
C GLN A 84 -26.30 0.98 7.34
N TYR A 85 -25.29 0.12 7.51
CA TYR A 85 -25.43 -1.32 7.76
C TYR A 85 -25.13 -1.73 9.21
N GLY A 86 -25.10 -0.79 10.16
CA GLY A 86 -24.85 -1.04 11.59
C GLY A 86 -23.40 -1.42 11.94
N ARG A 87 -22.43 -1.07 11.08
CA ARG A 87 -21.02 -1.46 11.22
C ARG A 87 -20.18 -0.29 11.75
N PRO A 88 -19.22 -0.51 12.65
CA PRO A 88 -18.39 0.57 13.18
C PRO A 88 -17.58 1.25 12.07
N VAL A 89 -17.56 2.58 12.06
CA VAL A 89 -16.80 3.41 11.13
C VAL A 89 -15.43 3.71 11.73
N ILE A 90 -14.42 2.98 11.26
CA ILE A 90 -13.03 3.16 11.68
C ILE A 90 -12.39 4.26 10.83
N LYS A 91 -11.91 5.33 11.48
CA LYS A 91 -11.12 6.38 10.84
C LYS A 91 -9.65 6.20 11.22
N ILE A 92 -8.76 6.22 10.24
CA ILE A 92 -7.31 6.14 10.48
C ILE A 92 -6.59 7.36 9.95
N LYS A 93 -5.49 7.70 10.63
CA LYS A 93 -4.50 8.66 10.18
C LYS A 93 -3.17 7.94 10.03
N ARG A 94 -2.64 7.89 8.80
CA ARG A 94 -1.50 7.01 8.46
C ARG A 94 -0.13 7.58 8.85
N ASN A 95 -0.05 8.89 9.14
CA ASN A 95 1.15 9.61 9.60
C ASN A 95 2.38 9.47 8.67
N TRP A 96 3.49 10.11 9.02
CA TRP A 96 4.72 10.17 8.21
C TRP A 96 5.30 8.82 7.74
N PRO A 97 5.24 7.71 8.53
CA PRO A 97 5.78 6.43 8.08
C PRO A 97 5.13 5.91 6.79
N TYR A 98 3.87 6.24 6.54
CA TYR A 98 3.17 5.89 5.29
C TYR A 98 3.78 6.57 4.06
N LEU A 99 4.11 7.86 4.15
CA LEU A 99 4.79 8.61 3.07
C LEU A 99 6.17 8.01 2.78
N ILE A 100 6.94 7.72 3.82
CA ILE A 100 8.28 7.16 3.69
C ILE A 100 8.21 5.80 2.99
N GLY A 101 7.31 4.92 3.42
CA GLY A 101 7.15 3.61 2.79
C GLY A 101 6.76 3.70 1.30
N TRP A 102 5.96 4.69 0.93
CA TRP A 102 5.62 4.94 -0.47
C TRP A 102 6.80 5.44 -1.32
N ILE A 103 7.62 6.34 -0.78
CA ILE A 103 8.85 6.79 -1.46
C ILE A 103 9.77 5.60 -1.74
N VAL A 104 9.92 4.69 -0.77
CA VAL A 104 10.72 3.47 -0.94
C VAL A 104 10.16 2.56 -2.03
N ILE A 105 8.84 2.32 -2.05
CA ILE A 105 8.19 1.50 -3.09
C ILE A 105 8.39 2.11 -4.49
N PHE A 106 8.26 3.43 -4.62
CA PHE A 106 8.51 4.14 -5.88
C PHE A 106 9.96 4.01 -6.33
N ALA A 107 10.91 4.19 -5.41
CA ALA A 107 12.34 4.05 -5.71
C ALA A 107 12.66 2.63 -6.21
N ILE A 108 12.13 1.59 -5.55
CA ILE A 108 12.31 0.20 -5.96
C ILE A 108 11.75 -0.04 -7.36
N ASN A 109 10.55 0.45 -7.66
CA ASN A 109 9.95 0.30 -8.98
C ASN A 109 10.77 0.98 -10.10
N ILE A 110 11.29 2.17 -9.83
CA ILE A 110 12.14 2.89 -10.78
C ILE A 110 13.45 2.13 -11.01
N SER A 111 14.08 1.63 -9.94
CA SER A 111 15.31 0.84 -10.03
C SER A 111 15.11 -0.45 -10.81
N LEU A 112 14.03 -1.20 -10.54
CA LEU A 112 13.73 -2.45 -11.23
C LEU A 112 13.38 -2.26 -12.71
N ARG A 113 12.74 -1.14 -13.08
CA ARG A 113 12.42 -0.84 -14.49
C ARG A 113 13.67 -0.50 -15.32
N LYS A 114 14.75 -0.07 -14.67
CA LYS A 114 15.98 0.40 -15.33
C LYS A 114 16.95 -0.75 -15.64
N TYR A 115 16.73 -1.91 -15.04
CA TYR A 115 17.39 -3.19 -15.35
C TYR A 115 16.47 -4.03 -16.23
#